data_AF-A0A370GAI2-F1
#
_entry.id   AF-A0A370GAI2-F1
#
_cell.length_a   1.000
_cell.length_b   1.000
_cell.length_c   1.000
_cell.angle_alpha   90.00
_cell.angle_beta   90.00
_cell.angle_gamma   90.00
#
_symmetry.space_group_name_H-M   'P 1'
#
loop_
_entity.id
_entity.type
_entity.pdbx_description
1 polymer ?
#
loop_
_entity_poly.entity_id
_entity_poly.type
_entity_poly.pdbx_seq_one_letter_code
_entity_poly.pdbx_strand_id
1 'polypeptide(L)' 'MADEIDLANDLIDNEVSRALSKMRQNTSSGAMGSKFCLECGDDIPEGRQLLGFKLCVPCAEESERKKSLFADY' A
#
# COMPACT_ATOMS: atom_id res chain seq x y z
N MET A 1 -9.34 32.77 -18.03
CA MET A 1 -10.67 32.56 -17.42
C MET A 1 -10.78 31.07 -17.30
N ALA A 2 -10.80 30.52 -16.08
CA ALA A 2 -10.99 29.08 -15.94
C ALA A 2 -12.43 28.76 -16.32
N ASP A 3 -12.61 27.87 -17.28
CA ASP A 3 -13.92 27.33 -17.61
C ASP A 3 -14.20 26.07 -16.77
N GLU A 4 -15.38 25.48 -17.00
CA GLU A 4 -15.79 24.26 -16.28
C GLU A 4 -14.86 23.08 -16.54
N ILE A 5 -14.18 23.07 -17.71
CA ILE A 5 -13.25 22.02 -18.10
C ILE A 5 -11.93 22.20 -17.35
N ASP A 6 -11.44 23.43 -17.24
CA ASP A 6 -10.24 23.75 -16.47
C ASP A 6 -10.39 23.30 -15.00
N LEU A 7 -11.54 23.62 -14.39
CA LEU A 7 -11.83 23.20 -13.01
C LEU A 7 -11.93 21.67 -12.87
N ALA A 8 -12.55 20.99 -13.85
CA ALA A 8 -12.65 19.54 -13.83
C ALA A 8 -11.28 18.86 -13.93
N ASN A 9 -10.38 19.38 -14.78
CA ASN A 9 -9.03 18.86 -14.92
C ASN A 9 -8.22 19.04 -13.63
N ASP A 10 -8.28 20.22 -13.01
CA ASP A 10 -7.61 20.47 -11.74
C ASP A 10 -8.07 19.49 -10.65
N LEU A 11 -9.36 19.18 -10.59
CA LEU A 11 -9.89 18.20 -9.62
C LEU A 11 -9.34 16.79 -9.87
N ILE A 12 -9.29 16.36 -11.13
CA ILE A 12 -8.75 15.05 -11.52
C ILE A 12 -7.26 14.98 -11.16
N ASP A 13 -6.48 15.99 -11.51
CA ASP A 13 -5.04 16.02 -11.25
C ASP A 13 -4.73 15.98 -9.75
N ASN A 14 -5.52 16.67 -8.94
CA ASN A 14 -5.41 16.63 -7.49
C ASN A 14 -5.73 15.25 -6.92
N GLU A 15 -6.79 14.60 -7.39
CA GLU A 15 -7.16 13.26 -6.91
C GLU A 15 -6.13 12.20 -7.32
N VAL A 16 -5.63 12.26 -8.55
CA VAL A 16 -4.56 11.37 -9.04
C VAL A 16 -3.30 11.57 -8.21
N SER A 17 -2.88 12.82 -7.98
CA SER A 17 -1.69 13.14 -7.19
C SER A 17 -1.80 12.65 -5.74
N ARG A 18 -3.00 12.78 -5.16
CA ARG A 18 -3.31 12.29 -3.82
C ARG A 18 -3.26 10.76 -3.75
N ALA A 19 -3.88 10.07 -4.71
CA ALA A 19 -3.87 8.61 -4.78
C ALA A 19 -2.44 8.07 -4.93
N LEU A 20 -1.65 8.65 -5.84
CA LEU A 20 -0.24 8.28 -6.05
C LEU A 20 0.60 8.52 -4.79
N SER A 21 0.41 9.64 -4.10
CA SER A 21 1.14 9.95 -2.88
C SER A 21 0.83 8.94 -1.76
N LYS A 22 -0.44 8.57 -1.60
CA LYS A 22 -0.88 7.54 -0.65
C LYS A 22 -0.26 6.18 -0.96
N MET A 23 -0.22 5.78 -2.23
CA MET A 23 0.42 4.52 -2.65
C MET A 23 1.91 4.52 -2.33
N ARG A 24 2.63 5.61 -2.64
CA ARG A 24 4.07 5.73 -2.36
C ARG A 24 4.39 5.69 -0.86
N GLN A 25 3.55 6.28 -0.01
CA GLN A 25 3.71 6.23 1.44
C GLN A 25 3.49 4.83 2.03
N ASN A 26 2.63 4.03 1.41
CA ASN A 26 2.36 2.66 1.84
C ASN A 26 3.45 1.65 1.40
N THR A 27 4.34 2.03 0.49
CA THR A 27 5.50 1.20 0.12
C THR A 27 6.54 1.30 1.23
N SER A 28 6.83 0.17 1.86
CA SER A 28 7.69 0.07 3.04
C SER A 28 9.04 0.75 2.83
N SER A 29 9.31 1.69 3.72
CA SER A 29 10.41 2.63 3.70
C SER A 29 11.69 2.00 4.23
N GLY A 30 12.51 1.44 3.34
CA GLY A 30 13.98 1.30 3.44
C GLY A 30 14.62 0.64 4.67
N ALA A 31 13.84 0.24 5.67
CA ALA A 31 14.29 -0.38 6.90
C ALA A 31 14.13 -1.90 6.77
N MET A 32 15.07 -2.64 7.35
CA MET A 32 15.02 -4.10 7.35
C MET A 32 13.78 -4.58 8.11
N GLY A 33 13.02 -5.47 7.49
CA GLY A 33 11.82 -6.10 8.02
C GLY A 33 12.13 -7.10 9.13
N SER A 34 11.09 -7.67 9.74
CA SER A 34 11.26 -8.68 10.79
C SER A 34 11.72 -10.01 10.21
N LYS A 35 12.52 -10.77 10.97
CA LYS A 35 12.91 -12.15 10.59
C LYS A 35 11.73 -13.12 10.65
N PHE A 36 10.83 -12.88 11.59
CA PHE A 36 9.65 -13.70 11.83
C PHE A 36 8.37 -12.90 11.55
N CYS A 37 7.34 -13.59 11.07
CA CYS A 37 6.02 -13.05 10.83
C CYS A 37 5.35 -12.70 12.17
N LEU A 38 4.75 -11.50 12.24
CA LEU A 38 4.05 -11.07 13.45
C LEU A 38 2.72 -11.80 13.71
N GLU A 39 2.11 -12.40 12.68
CA GLU A 39 0.81 -13.08 12.79
C GLU A 39 0.96 -14.56 13.12
N CYS A 40 1.78 -15.29 12.34
CA CYS A 40 1.94 -16.74 12.48
C CYS A 40 3.24 -17.18 13.15
N GLY A 41 4.25 -16.30 13.25
CA GLY A 41 5.58 -16.64 13.79
C GLY A 41 6.52 -17.32 12.80
N ASP A 42 6.09 -17.59 11.57
CA ASP A 42 6.93 -18.23 10.54
C ASP A 42 8.08 -17.33 10.05
N ASP A 43 9.12 -17.95 9.51
CA ASP A 43 10.23 -17.24 8.88
C ASP A 43 9.77 -16.43 7.66
N ILE A 44 10.14 -15.14 7.60
CA ILE A 44 9.89 -14.28 6.45
C ILE A 44 11.02 -14.47 5.42
N PRO A 45 10.73 -14.63 4.13
CA PRO A 45 11.77 -14.74 3.11
C PRO A 45 12.62 -13.45 3.04
N GLU A 46 13.93 -13.58 2.84
CA GLU A 46 14.90 -12.48 2.86
C GLU A 46 14.51 -11.32 1.94
N GLY A 47 13.97 -11.60 0.75
CA GLY A 47 13.51 -10.56 -0.19
C GLY A 47 12.45 -9.64 0.42
N ARG A 48 11.55 -10.17 1.25
CA ARG A 48 10.55 -9.36 1.97
C ARG A 48 11.13 -8.65 3.18
N GLN A 49 12.16 -9.22 3.82
CA GLN A 49 12.89 -8.54 4.88
C GLN A 49 13.62 -7.30 4.34
N LEU A 50 14.32 -7.41 3.20
CA LEU A 50 15.01 -6.27 2.58
C LEU A 50 14.05 -5.14 2.20
N LEU A 51 12.82 -5.50 1.84
CA LEU A 51 11.76 -4.54 1.52
C LEU A 51 11.08 -3.96 2.77
N GLY A 52 11.36 -4.45 3.99
CA GLY A 52 10.79 -3.90 5.22
C GLY A 52 9.42 -4.45 5.62
N PHE A 53 9.01 -5.59 5.07
CA PHE A 53 7.74 -6.21 5.43
C PHE A 53 7.82 -6.93 6.79
N LYS A 54 6.68 -6.95 7.48
CA LYS A 54 6.50 -7.56 8.82
C LYS A 54 5.67 -8.84 8.81
N LEU A 55 5.10 -9.18 7.64
CA LEU A 55 4.23 -10.32 7.44
C LEU A 55 4.83 -11.24 6.38
N CYS A 56 4.70 -12.54 6.59
CA CYS A 56 4.98 -13.54 5.56
C CYS A 56 4.00 -13.38 4.37
N VAL A 57 4.31 -14.03 3.25
CA VAL A 57 3.49 -13.98 2.04
C VAL A 57 2.03 -14.37 2.31
N PRO A 58 1.71 -15.53 2.92
CA PRO A 58 0.31 -15.94 3.05
C PRO A 58 -0.50 -15.01 3.97
N CYS A 59 0.07 -14.58 5.10
CA CYS A 59 -0.62 -13.63 5.99
C CYS A 59 -0.85 -12.26 5.33
N ALA A 60 0.10 -11.80 4.50
CA ALA A 60 -0.09 -10.58 3.73
C ALA A 60 -1.24 -10.73 2.72
N GLU A 61 -1.27 -11.82 1.96
CA GLU A 61 -2.34 -12.09 0.97
C GLU A 61 -3.72 -12.17 1.63
N GLU A 62 -3.84 -12.83 2.78
CA GLU A 62 -5.09 -12.87 3.53
C GLU A 62 -5.51 -11.48 4.03
N SER A 63 -4.56 -10.68 4.50
CA SER A 63 -4.82 -9.30 4.94
C SER A 63 -5.29 -8.42 3.79
N GLU A 64 -4.73 -8.60 2.59
CA GLU A 64 -5.10 -7.87 1.39
C GLU A 64 -6.47 -8.31 0.89
N ARG A 65 -6.76 -9.62 0.89
CA ARG A 65 -8.08 -10.16 0.55
C ARG A 65 -9.16 -9.65 1.50
N LYS A 66 -8.89 -9.60 2.81
CA LYS A 66 -9.82 -9.00 3.79
C LYS A 66 -10.06 -7.53 3.47
N LYS A 67 -9.00 -6.75 3.20
CA LYS A 67 -9.15 -5.32 2.84
C LYS A 67 -9.95 -5.13 1.56
N SER A 68 -9.71 -5.93 0.51
CA SER A 68 -10.46 -5.81 -0.74
C SER A 68 -11.94 -6.11 -0.54
N LEU A 69 -12.29 -7.11 0.29
CA LEU A 69 -13.69 -7.42 0.61
C LEU A 69 -14.45 -6.28 1.30
N PHE A 70 -13.75 -5.40 2.03
CA PHE A 70 -14.35 -4.26 2.73
C PHE A 70 -14.11 -2.90 2.04
N ALA A 71 -13.36 -2.86 0.95
CA ALA A 71 -13.06 -1.63 0.20
C ALA A 71 -14.15 -1.25 -0.82
N ASP A 72 -15.04 -2.19 -1.15
CA ASP A 72 -16.13 -2.03 -2.10
C ASP A 72 -17.44 -1.50 -1.46
N TYR A 73 -17.40 -0.99 -0.22
CA TYR A 73 -18.54 -0.43 0.52
C TYR A 73 -18.28 1.02 0.94
#